data_AF-K1SS50-F1
#
_entry.id   AF-K1SS50-F1
#
_cell.length_a   1.000
_cell.length_b   1.000
_cell.length_c   1.000
_cell.angle_alpha   90.00
_cell.angle_beta   90.00
_cell.angle_gamma   90.00
#
_symmetry.space_group_name_H-M   'P 1'
#
loop_
_entity.id
_entity.type
_entity.pdbx_description
1 polymer ?
#
loop_
_entity_poly.entity_id
_entity_poly.type
_entity_poly.pdbx_seq_one_letter_code
_entity_poly.pdbx_strand_id
1 'polypeptide(L)'
;IGFTNDMAYSAPKYGLVGYYLNWATFITDTVRTCINDNFMAEVYVGGFSEAFVKLTPYSAACKKETLTIADTLYDYVKKGKAKIFEGEIRDKDGLARVGAGATLDDMQVLAMDYLVYGVTYIDNIIDPVPNPTTSDLIVKKEYVS
;
A
#
# COMPACT_ATOMS: atom_id res chain seq x y z
N ILE A 1 11.81 -4.42 0.70
CA ILE A 1 10.50 -4.79 0.11
C ILE A 1 10.64 -4.63 -1.40
N GLY A 2 10.22 -5.62 -2.20
CA GLY A 2 10.29 -5.53 -3.66
C GLY A 2 9.23 -4.58 -4.22
N PHE A 3 9.57 -3.86 -5.30
CA PHE A 3 8.69 -2.89 -5.96
C PHE A 3 8.36 -3.36 -7.38
N THR A 4 7.07 -3.39 -7.73
CA THR A 4 6.52 -3.68 -9.08
C THR A 4 6.75 -5.07 -9.68
N ASN A 5 7.69 -5.86 -9.16
CA ASN A 5 7.94 -7.23 -9.59
C ASN A 5 8.41 -8.10 -8.40
N ASP A 6 8.40 -9.42 -8.60
CA ASP A 6 9.02 -10.33 -7.64
C ASP A 6 10.56 -10.16 -7.69
N MET A 7 11.09 -9.55 -6.63
CA MET A 7 12.52 -9.27 -6.46
C MET A 7 13.19 -10.26 -5.49
N ALA A 8 12.52 -11.36 -5.12
CA ALA A 8 13.06 -12.33 -4.17
C ALA A 8 14.43 -12.86 -4.62
N TYR A 9 14.63 -13.07 -5.92
CA TYR A 9 15.92 -13.50 -6.48
C TYR A 9 17.05 -12.48 -6.30
N SER A 10 16.75 -11.18 -6.34
CA SER A 10 17.76 -10.11 -6.24
C SER A 10 18.25 -9.89 -4.81
N ALA A 11 17.45 -10.27 -3.80
CA ALA A 11 17.80 -10.12 -2.40
C ALA A 11 17.29 -11.31 -1.56
N PRO A 12 17.74 -12.56 -1.83
CA PRO A 12 17.12 -13.77 -1.28
C PRO A 12 17.25 -13.90 0.24
N LYS A 13 18.21 -13.21 0.85
CA LYS A 13 18.42 -13.19 2.31
C LYS A 13 17.68 -12.04 3.03
N TYR A 14 17.36 -10.96 2.33
CA TYR A 14 16.93 -9.69 2.96
C TYR A 14 15.56 -9.22 2.48
N GLY A 15 15.09 -9.69 1.32
CA GLY A 15 13.73 -9.43 0.87
C GLY A 15 12.74 -10.07 1.84
N LEU A 16 11.80 -9.28 2.37
CA LEU A 16 10.73 -9.77 3.25
C LEU A 16 9.49 -10.18 2.44
N VAL A 17 9.03 -9.25 1.60
CA VAL A 17 7.93 -9.40 0.65
C VAL A 17 8.13 -8.34 -0.44
N GLY A 18 7.42 -8.44 -1.55
CA GLY A 18 7.24 -7.38 -2.51
C GLY A 18 5.78 -7.28 -2.93
N TYR A 19 5.46 -6.28 -3.72
CA TYR A 19 4.20 -6.22 -4.44
C TYR A 19 4.48 -6.04 -5.92
N TYR A 20 3.63 -6.64 -6.75
CA TYR A 20 3.68 -6.46 -8.19
C TYR A 20 2.36 -5.91 -8.70
N LEU A 21 2.49 -5.15 -9.80
CA LEU A 21 1.36 -4.60 -10.53
C LEU A 21 1.03 -5.55 -11.67
N ASN A 22 -0.09 -6.25 -11.55
CA ASN A 22 -0.60 -7.20 -12.51
C ASN A 22 -1.31 -6.48 -13.66
N TRP A 23 -0.55 -5.75 -14.47
CA TRP A 23 -1.07 -4.99 -15.61
C TRP A 23 -1.87 -5.83 -16.61
N ALA A 24 -1.65 -7.14 -16.64
CA ALA A 24 -2.40 -8.05 -17.49
C ALA A 24 -3.92 -8.00 -17.23
N THR A 25 -4.38 -7.78 -15.99
CA THR A 25 -5.82 -7.67 -15.70
C THR A 25 -6.40 -6.44 -16.38
N PHE A 26 -5.84 -5.27 -16.08
CA PHE A 26 -6.26 -3.99 -16.65
C PHE A 26 -6.20 -3.98 -18.19
N ILE A 27 -5.07 -4.40 -18.77
CA ILE A 27 -4.87 -4.37 -20.23
C ILE A 27 -5.85 -5.32 -20.92
N THR A 28 -6.03 -6.54 -20.39
CA THR A 28 -6.93 -7.53 -21.01
C THR A 28 -8.37 -7.04 -20.99
N ASP A 29 -8.83 -6.48 -19.88
CA ASP A 29 -10.20 -5.97 -19.76
C ASP A 29 -10.41 -4.73 -20.64
N THR A 30 -9.45 -3.80 -20.67
CA THR A 30 -9.49 -2.62 -21.55
C THR A 30 -9.58 -3.04 -23.02
N VAL A 31 -8.73 -3.95 -23.48
CA VAL A 31 -8.73 -4.42 -24.87
C VAL A 31 -10.06 -5.11 -25.22
N ARG A 32 -10.67 -5.86 -24.29
CA ARG A 32 -12.00 -6.44 -24.50
C ARG A 32 -13.07 -5.35 -24.69
N THR A 33 -13.01 -4.25 -23.95
CA THR A 33 -13.96 -3.14 -24.16
C THR A 33 -13.77 -2.49 -25.53
N CYS A 34 -12.54 -2.32 -25.99
CA CYS A 34 -12.24 -1.80 -27.33
C CYS A 34 -12.77 -2.74 -28.43
N ILE A 35 -12.55 -4.05 -28.30
CA ILE A 35 -13.03 -5.05 -29.28
C ILE A 35 -14.56 -5.04 -29.39
N ASN A 36 -15.26 -4.75 -28.30
CA ASN A 36 -16.71 -4.71 -28.23
C ASN A 36 -17.30 -3.32 -28.51
N ASP A 37 -16.51 -2.35 -29.00
CA ASP A 37 -16.90 -0.96 -29.25
C ASP A 37 -17.50 -0.24 -28.01
N ASN A 38 -17.10 -0.66 -26.81
CA ASN A 38 -17.60 -0.16 -25.52
C ASN A 38 -16.53 0.59 -24.70
N PHE A 39 -15.38 0.92 -25.31
CA PHE A 39 -14.31 1.61 -24.61
C PHE A 39 -14.73 3.00 -24.15
N MET A 40 -14.49 3.30 -22.88
CA MET A 40 -14.67 4.63 -22.29
C MET A 40 -13.37 5.04 -21.60
N ALA A 41 -12.94 6.28 -21.83
CA ALA A 41 -11.78 6.82 -21.14
C ALA A 41 -12.13 7.14 -19.68
N GLU A 42 -11.43 6.51 -18.74
CA GLU A 42 -11.65 6.69 -17.30
C GLU A 42 -10.33 6.70 -16.52
N VAL A 43 -10.38 7.23 -15.31
CA VAL A 43 -9.28 7.13 -14.35
C VAL A 43 -9.40 5.78 -13.65
N TYR A 44 -8.41 4.90 -13.87
CA TYR A 44 -8.35 3.60 -13.22
C TYR A 44 -7.51 3.65 -11.94
N VAL A 45 -8.12 3.29 -10.81
CA VAL A 45 -7.46 3.11 -9.51
C VAL A 45 -7.65 1.66 -9.07
N GLY A 46 -6.70 0.80 -9.43
CA GLY A 46 -6.74 -0.63 -9.11
C GLY A 46 -6.00 -0.97 -7.81
N GLY A 47 -6.56 -1.89 -7.01
CA GLY A 47 -6.00 -2.36 -5.75
C GLY A 47 -5.96 -3.89 -5.63
N PHE A 48 -6.07 -4.37 -4.39
CA PHE A 48 -6.11 -5.82 -4.09
C PHE A 48 -7.44 -6.47 -4.48
N SER A 49 -8.56 -5.73 -4.49
CA SER A 49 -9.88 -6.23 -4.89
C SER A 49 -9.93 -6.61 -6.37
N GLU A 50 -9.35 -5.79 -7.23
CA GLU A 50 -9.28 -6.00 -8.70
C GLU A 50 -8.14 -6.95 -9.10
N ALA A 51 -7.42 -7.49 -8.11
CA ALA A 51 -6.22 -8.31 -8.31
C ALA A 51 -5.14 -7.60 -9.16
N PHE A 52 -5.18 -6.26 -9.19
CA PHE A 52 -4.20 -5.41 -9.87
C PHE A 52 -2.93 -5.32 -9.04
N VAL A 53 -3.04 -5.10 -7.73
CA VAL A 53 -1.92 -5.24 -6.81
C VAL A 53 -1.94 -6.63 -6.21
N LYS A 54 -0.77 -7.28 -6.14
CA LYS A 54 -0.61 -8.58 -5.47
C LYS A 54 0.69 -8.61 -4.69
N LEU A 55 0.68 -9.29 -3.55
CA LEU A 55 1.89 -9.56 -2.78
C LEU A 55 2.64 -10.76 -3.36
N THR A 56 3.97 -10.72 -3.31
CA THR A 56 4.80 -11.90 -3.52
C THR A 56 4.69 -12.84 -2.31
N PRO A 57 5.16 -14.09 -2.38
CA PRO A 57 5.35 -14.90 -1.19
C PRO A 57 6.22 -14.17 -0.16
N TYR A 58 5.86 -14.29 1.12
CA TYR A 58 6.72 -13.83 2.21
C TYR A 58 7.97 -14.70 2.29
N SER A 59 9.11 -14.10 2.58
CA SER A 59 10.36 -14.83 2.76
C SER A 59 10.43 -15.51 4.12
N ALA A 60 11.31 -16.50 4.21
CA ALA A 60 11.61 -17.20 5.46
C ALA A 60 12.24 -16.29 6.54
N ALA A 61 12.68 -15.08 6.20
CA ALA A 61 13.20 -14.11 7.15
C ALA A 61 12.09 -13.40 7.97
N CYS A 62 10.82 -13.51 7.54
CA CYS A 62 9.70 -12.93 8.26
C CYS A 62 9.38 -13.73 9.54
N LYS A 63 9.12 -13.02 10.64
CA LYS A 63 8.63 -13.65 11.88
C LYS A 63 7.22 -14.20 11.65
N LYS A 64 6.94 -15.42 12.15
CA LYS A 64 5.66 -16.11 11.94
C LYS A 64 4.44 -15.29 12.38
N GLU A 65 4.53 -14.61 13.53
CA GLU A 65 3.46 -13.76 14.06
C GLU A 65 3.13 -12.58 13.13
N THR A 66 4.14 -12.05 12.44
CA THR A 66 3.97 -10.96 11.46
C THR A 66 3.20 -11.42 10.23
N LEU A 67 3.33 -12.70 9.83
CA LEU A 67 2.62 -13.24 8.68
C LEU A 67 1.11 -13.26 8.93
N THR A 68 0.68 -13.72 10.11
CA THR A 68 -0.74 -13.75 10.48
C THR A 68 -1.35 -12.35 10.47
N ILE A 69 -0.64 -11.35 11.00
CA ILE A 69 -1.08 -9.96 10.97
C ILE A 69 -1.17 -9.45 9.52
N ALA A 70 -0.15 -9.71 8.70
CA ALA A 70 -0.11 -9.28 7.31
C ALA A 70 -1.24 -9.90 6.48
N ASP A 71 -1.52 -11.19 6.64
CA ASP A 71 -2.60 -11.88 5.92
C ASP A 71 -3.98 -11.37 6.35
N THR A 72 -4.15 -11.08 7.64
CA THR A 72 -5.40 -10.50 8.16
C THR A 72 -5.63 -9.11 7.54
N LEU A 73 -4.60 -8.27 7.52
CA LEU A 73 -4.66 -6.95 6.89
C LEU A 73 -4.87 -7.04 5.38
N TYR A 74 -4.21 -7.97 4.70
CA TYR A 74 -4.39 -8.20 3.26
C TYR A 74 -5.87 -8.50 2.94
N ASP A 75 -6.48 -9.43 3.68
CA ASP A 75 -7.89 -9.76 3.53
C ASP A 75 -8.81 -8.58 3.85
N TYR A 76 -8.45 -7.79 4.87
CA TYR A 76 -9.22 -6.62 5.28
C TYR A 76 -9.20 -5.53 4.19
N VAL A 77 -8.03 -5.23 3.63
CA VAL A 77 -7.87 -4.27 2.52
C VAL A 77 -8.55 -4.80 1.27
N LYS A 78 -8.37 -6.08 0.92
CA LYS A 78 -9.00 -6.70 -0.26
C LYS A 78 -10.52 -6.66 -0.20
N LYS A 79 -11.12 -6.70 1.00
CA LYS A 79 -12.57 -6.57 1.21
C LYS A 79 -13.07 -5.12 1.19
N GLY A 80 -12.21 -4.14 0.87
CA GLY A 80 -12.56 -2.73 0.84
C GLY A 80 -12.87 -2.14 2.22
N LYS A 81 -12.46 -2.80 3.30
CA LYS A 81 -12.75 -2.35 4.67
C LYS A 81 -11.70 -1.35 5.18
N ALA A 82 -10.49 -1.37 4.61
CA ALA A 82 -9.40 -0.51 5.04
C ALA A 82 -9.67 0.95 4.69
N LYS A 83 -9.72 1.80 5.72
CA LYS A 83 -9.70 3.25 5.58
C LYS A 83 -8.31 3.77 5.97
N ILE A 84 -7.42 3.82 4.98
CA ILE A 84 -6.00 4.14 5.20
C ILE A 84 -5.82 5.62 5.56
N PHE A 85 -6.49 6.51 4.83
CA PHE A 85 -6.41 7.96 5.01
C PHE A 85 -7.67 8.50 5.71
N GLU A 86 -7.90 8.06 6.94
CA GLU A 86 -9.04 8.47 7.78
C GLU A 86 -8.59 9.03 9.13
N GLY A 87 -9.35 9.99 9.64
CA GLY A 87 -9.14 10.64 10.92
C GLY A 87 -8.32 11.92 10.78
N GLU A 88 -7.91 12.47 11.91
CA GLU A 88 -7.05 13.64 11.89
C GLU A 88 -5.67 13.26 11.32
N ILE A 89 -5.33 13.83 10.16
CA ILE A 89 -4.02 13.67 9.55
C ILE A 89 -3.34 15.04 9.56
N ARG A 90 -2.22 15.12 10.27
CA ARG A 90 -1.35 16.29 10.29
C ARG A 90 -0.21 16.10 9.32
N ASP A 91 0.26 17.17 8.71
CA ASP A 91 1.52 17.15 7.97
C ASP A 91 2.74 17.10 8.91
N LYS A 92 3.93 16.99 8.32
CA LYS A 92 5.22 16.94 9.02
C LYS A 92 5.47 18.15 9.93
N ASP A 93 4.86 19.30 9.65
CA ASP A 93 5.01 20.54 10.42
C ASP A 93 3.91 20.68 11.48
N GLY A 94 3.03 19.68 11.59
CA GLY A 94 1.97 19.59 12.59
C GLY A 94 0.66 20.29 12.20
N LEU A 95 0.56 20.83 10.98
CA LEU A 95 -0.66 21.44 10.47
C LEU A 95 -1.68 20.34 10.12
N ALA A 96 -2.92 20.49 10.59
CA ALA A 96 -4.00 19.56 10.26
C ALA A 96 -4.38 19.69 8.78
N ARG A 97 -4.16 18.63 7.99
CA ARG A 97 -4.52 18.51 6.57
C ARG A 97 -5.86 17.80 6.38
N VAL A 98 -6.17 16.85 7.25
CA VAL A 98 -7.45 16.12 7.29
C VAL A 98 -8.02 16.25 8.69
N GLY A 99 -9.30 16.61 8.78
CA GLY A 99 -10.01 16.79 10.04
C GLY A 99 -10.37 15.46 10.71
N ALA A 100 -10.57 15.48 12.03
CA ALA A 100 -11.05 14.31 12.77
C ALA A 100 -12.37 13.78 12.19
N GLY A 101 -12.45 12.46 12.00
CA GLY A 101 -13.62 11.78 11.43
C GLY A 101 -13.78 11.89 9.91
N ALA A 102 -12.92 12.64 9.21
CA ALA A 102 -12.92 12.67 7.75
C ALA A 102 -12.16 11.47 7.17
N THR A 103 -12.50 11.08 5.94
CA THR A 103 -11.79 10.07 5.14
C THR A 103 -11.49 10.69 3.79
N LEU A 104 -10.26 10.54 3.29
CA LEU A 104 -9.92 10.97 1.94
C LEU A 104 -10.44 9.97 0.91
N ASP A 105 -11.00 10.48 -0.18
CA ASP A 105 -11.28 9.69 -1.39
C ASP A 105 -10.03 9.50 -2.25
N ASP A 106 -10.12 8.63 -3.26
CA ASP A 106 -8.99 8.29 -4.13
C ASP A 106 -8.40 9.51 -4.84
N MET A 107 -9.23 10.47 -5.27
CA MET A 107 -8.74 11.66 -5.96
C MET A 107 -8.01 12.62 -5.02
N GLN A 108 -8.49 12.76 -3.79
CA GLN A 108 -7.81 13.50 -2.74
C GLN A 108 -6.47 12.85 -2.37
N VAL A 109 -6.41 11.52 -2.32
CA VAL A 109 -5.16 10.78 -2.10
C VAL A 109 -4.18 10.99 -3.25
N LEU A 110 -4.64 10.91 -4.51
CA LEU A 110 -3.81 11.15 -5.69
C LEU A 110 -3.28 12.59 -5.77
N ALA A 111 -4.01 13.55 -5.20
CA ALA A 111 -3.62 14.95 -5.12
C ALA A 111 -2.74 15.29 -3.91
N MET A 112 -2.37 14.30 -3.08
CA MET A 112 -1.62 14.54 -1.84
C MET A 112 -0.24 15.14 -2.11
N ASP A 113 0.01 16.30 -1.53
CA ASP A 113 1.18 17.15 -1.73
C ASP A 113 1.99 17.39 -0.45
N TYR A 114 1.73 16.60 0.60
CA TYR A 114 2.34 16.73 1.92
C TYR A 114 2.82 15.39 2.47
N LEU A 115 3.83 15.45 3.34
CA LEU A 115 4.24 14.32 4.15
C LEU A 115 3.52 14.37 5.49
N VAL A 116 3.09 13.22 6.01
CA VAL A 116 2.38 13.13 7.30
C VAL A 116 3.32 13.37 8.48
N TYR A 117 2.75 13.75 9.61
CA TYR A 117 3.48 13.93 10.87
C TYR A 117 4.31 12.70 11.23
N GLY A 118 5.54 12.92 11.70
CA GLY A 118 6.51 11.86 12.01
C GLY A 118 7.39 11.42 10.82
N VAL A 119 7.07 11.84 9.59
CA VAL A 119 7.97 11.67 8.44
C VAL A 119 8.99 12.80 8.44
N THR A 120 10.27 12.44 8.45
CA THR A 120 11.40 13.38 8.39
C THR A 120 12.24 13.10 7.15
N TYR A 121 12.89 14.14 6.63
CA TYR A 121 13.95 13.97 5.63
C TYR A 121 15.26 13.69 6.36
N ILE A 122 16.00 12.69 5.90
CA ILE A 122 17.42 12.52 6.27
C ILE A 122 18.22 12.65 4.99
N ASP A 123 19.03 13.71 4.92
CA ASP A 123 20.21 13.90 4.05
C ASP A 123 20.15 13.33 2.62
N ASN A 124 19.00 13.45 1.94
CA ASN A 124 18.79 13.13 0.52
C ASN A 124 19.14 11.72 0.00
N ILE A 125 19.69 10.80 0.81
CA ILE A 125 19.84 9.38 0.51
C ILE A 125 19.60 8.56 1.78
N ILE A 126 18.85 7.46 1.61
CA ILE A 126 18.51 6.50 2.65
C ILE A 126 19.78 5.75 3.06
N ASP A 127 20.46 6.20 4.11
CA ASP A 127 21.30 5.29 4.89
C ASP A 127 20.36 4.41 5.73
N PRO A 128 20.36 3.08 5.56
CA PRO A 128 19.54 2.21 6.38
C PRO A 128 19.96 2.37 7.83
N VAL A 129 19.03 2.81 8.70
CA VAL A 129 19.26 2.88 10.13
C VAL A 129 19.65 1.47 10.62
N PRO A 130 20.87 1.26 11.13
CA PRO A 130 21.24 -0.01 11.73
C PRO A 130 20.39 -0.17 13.00
N ASN A 131 19.56 -1.20 13.05
CA ASN A 131 18.58 -1.47 14.11
C ASN A 131 17.40 -0.48 14.12
N PRO A 132 16.50 -0.51 13.12
CA PRO A 132 15.28 0.27 13.19
C PRO A 132 14.51 -0.13 14.45
N THR A 133 14.18 0.86 15.30
CA THR A 133 13.15 0.67 16.32
C THR A 133 11.86 0.23 15.62
N THR A 134 11.16 -0.72 16.22
CA THR A 134 9.86 -1.17 15.71
C THR A 134 8.97 0.04 15.46
N SER A 135 8.50 0.19 14.22
CA SER A 135 7.45 1.14 13.90
C SER A 135 6.27 0.86 14.82
N ASP A 136 5.72 1.90 15.45
CA ASP A 136 4.45 1.87 16.19
C ASP A 136 3.29 1.74 15.19
N LEU A 137 3.34 0.73 14.31
CA LEU A 137 2.21 0.32 13.50
C LEU A 137 1.12 -0.15 14.48
N ILE A 138 0.31 0.80 14.93
CA ILE A 138 -0.91 0.53 15.68
C ILE A 138 -1.87 -0.08 14.67
N VAL A 139 -1.85 -1.40 14.58
CA VAL A 139 -2.94 -2.15 13.96
C VAL A 139 -4.16 -1.87 14.82
N LYS A 140 -5.07 -1.01 14.34
CA LYS A 140 -6.31 -0.71 15.05
C LYS A 140 -7.01 -2.03 15.37
N LYS A 141 -7.52 -2.19 16.61
CA LYS A 141 -8.15 -3.44 17.09
C LYS A 141 -9.23 -3.97 16.15
N GLU A 142 -9.89 -3.09 15.41
CA GLU A 142 -10.90 -3.42 14.39
C GLU A 142 -10.37 -4.22 13.19
N TYR A 143 -9.05 -4.32 13.02
CA TYR A 143 -8.40 -5.08 11.96
C TYR A 143 -7.97 -6.50 12.38
N VAL A 144 -8.14 -6.89 13.66
CA VAL A 144 -7.63 -8.15 14.23
C VAL A 144 -8.72 -9.05 14.81
N SER A 145 -10.00 -8.71 14.63
CA SER A 145 -11.17 -9.48 15.10
C SER A 145 -11.84 -10.29 14.02
#